data_AF-A0A645IEA9-F1
#
_entry.id   AF-A0A645IEA9-F1
#
_cell.length_a   1.000
_cell.length_b   1.000
_cell.length_c   1.000
_cell.angle_alpha   90.00
_cell.angle_beta   90.00
_cell.angle_gamma   90.00
#
_symmetry.space_group_name_H-M   'P 1'
#
loop_
_entity.id
_entity.type
_entity.pdbx_description
1 polymer ?
#
loop_
_entity_poly.entity_id
_entity_poly.type
_entity_poly.pdbx_seq_one_letter_code
_entity_poly.pdbx_strand_id
1 'polypeptide(L)'
;MEITYTQPKRKAGKSKNNLLSLYDIAMTAMTTYSKGLMRLSVLVGGICAALSLLAGFGYTIYKLLNWNTFSAGIAPMVIGVFLLGGIQLVFIGVLGEYILTINARTIRRPLVIEEKRINFDD
;
A
#
# COMPACT_ATOMS: atom_id res chain seq x y z
N MET A 1 -0.24 35.22 -4.00
CA MET A 1 0.18 35.99 -2.81
C MET A 1 -0.32 35.25 -1.60
N GLU A 2 0.57 34.64 -0.82
CA GLU A 2 0.19 34.07 0.48
C GLU A 2 0.00 35.21 1.49
N ILE A 3 -1.09 35.16 2.24
CA ILE A 3 -1.39 36.15 3.28
C ILE A 3 -0.90 35.56 4.59
N THR A 4 0.14 36.16 5.17
CA THR A 4 0.69 35.71 6.45
C THR A 4 -0.33 35.94 7.56
N TYR A 5 -0.88 34.86 8.10
CA TYR A 5 -1.82 34.88 9.22
C TYR A 5 -1.17 34.22 10.44
N THR A 6 -1.01 34.97 11.52
CA THR A 6 -0.53 34.44 12.81
C THR A 6 -1.71 33.94 13.62
N GLN A 7 -1.84 32.62 13.71
CA GLN A 7 -2.93 31.98 14.46
C GLN A 7 -2.72 32.15 15.98
N PRO A 8 -3.71 32.67 16.73
CA PRO A 8 -3.61 32.78 18.19
C PRO A 8 -3.57 31.40 18.86
N LYS A 9 -2.79 31.29 19.94
CA LYS A 9 -2.67 30.04 20.72
C LYS A 9 -4.05 29.57 21.22
N ARG A 10 -4.35 28.29 21.01
CA ARG A 10 -5.63 27.67 21.37
C ARG A 10 -5.88 27.76 22.89
N LYS A 11 -7.03 28.31 23.29
CA LYS A 11 -7.40 28.54 24.71
C LYS A 11 -7.96 27.30 25.43
N ALA A 12 -8.54 26.33 24.71
CA ALA A 12 -9.10 25.11 25.29
C ALA A 12 -9.18 23.95 24.28
N GLY A 13 -9.13 22.72 24.80
CA GLY A 13 -9.25 21.46 24.04
C GLY A 13 -7.91 20.79 23.72
N LYS A 14 -7.92 19.46 23.54
CA LYS A 14 -6.75 18.67 23.13
C LYS A 14 -6.54 18.78 21.61
N SER A 15 -5.28 18.81 21.18
CA SER A 15 -4.93 18.67 19.76
C SER A 15 -5.41 17.32 19.25
N LYS A 16 -6.11 17.31 18.10
CA LYS A 16 -6.40 16.07 17.37
C LYS A 16 -5.28 15.68 16.41
N ASN A 17 -4.34 16.59 16.13
CA ASN A 17 -3.14 16.32 15.35
C ASN A 17 -2.09 15.67 16.26
N ASN A 18 -2.16 14.35 16.36
CA ASN A 18 -1.07 13.52 16.84
C ASN A 18 -0.24 13.03 15.64
N LEU A 19 1.03 12.69 15.86
CA LEU A 19 1.91 12.17 14.79
C LEU A 19 1.30 10.96 14.07
N LEU A 20 0.65 10.06 14.82
CA LEU A 20 -0.07 8.92 14.26
C LEU A 20 -1.23 9.34 13.36
N SER A 21 -2.03 10.33 13.77
CA SER A 21 -3.13 10.84 12.95
C SER A 21 -2.61 11.52 11.67
N LEU A 22 -1.47 12.20 11.74
CA LEU A 22 -0.87 12.85 10.59
C LEU A 22 -0.29 11.82 9.60
N TYR A 23 0.32 10.75 10.11
CA TYR A 23 0.77 9.61 9.30
C TYR A 23 -0.39 8.91 8.60
N ASP A 24 -1.49 8.69 9.30
CA ASP A 24 -2.70 8.05 8.75
C ASP A 24 -3.32 8.89 7.62
N ILE A 25 -3.38 10.22 7.82
CA ILE A 25 -3.80 11.18 6.78
C ILE A 25 -2.85 11.14 5.58
N ALA A 26 -1.53 11.10 5.80
CA ALA A 26 -0.54 11.04 4.73
C ALA A 26 -0.64 9.72 3.94
N MET A 27 -0.85 8.59 4.62
CA MET A 27 -1.01 7.29 3.99
C MET A 27 -2.28 7.26 3.14
N THR A 28 -3.40 7.70 3.70
CA THR A 28 -4.70 7.81 2.99
C THR A 28 -4.61 8.74 1.77
N ALA A 29 -3.87 9.86 1.89
CA ALA A 29 -3.65 10.78 0.78
C ALA A 29 -2.78 10.17 -0.32
N MET A 30 -1.71 9.45 0.03
CA MET A 30 -0.87 8.74 -0.94
C MET A 30 -1.65 7.66 -1.70
N THR A 31 -2.50 6.89 -1.03
CA THR A 31 -3.28 5.83 -1.69
C THR A 31 -4.48 6.34 -2.48
N THR A 32 -5.14 7.42 -2.05
CA THR A 32 -6.32 7.98 -2.74
C THR A 32 -5.96 8.68 -4.07
N TYR A 33 -4.82 9.37 -4.13
CA TYR A 33 -4.43 10.15 -5.31
C TYR A 33 -3.54 9.37 -6.29
N SER A 34 -2.86 8.32 -5.85
CA SER A 34 -1.85 7.65 -6.66
C SER A 34 -2.37 6.34 -7.28
N LYS A 35 -3.10 6.45 -8.40
CA LYS A 35 -3.24 5.32 -9.35
C LYS A 35 -1.86 4.80 -9.81
N GLY A 36 -0.83 5.64 -9.72
CA GLY A 36 0.57 5.30 -9.96
C GLY A 36 1.14 4.32 -8.93
N LEU A 37 0.72 4.38 -7.66
CA LEU A 37 1.23 3.49 -6.61
C LEU A 37 0.91 2.02 -6.90
N MET A 38 -0.32 1.74 -7.33
CA MET A 38 -0.72 0.39 -7.73
C MET A 38 0.08 -0.12 -8.94
N ARG A 39 0.35 0.74 -9.93
CA ARG A 39 1.20 0.38 -11.08
C ARG A 39 2.66 0.14 -10.69
N LEU A 40 3.18 0.95 -9.77
CA LEU A 40 4.54 0.81 -9.24
C LEU A 40 4.67 -0.52 -8.49
N SER A 41 3.70 -0.87 -7.66
CA SER A 41 3.64 -2.15 -6.97
C SER A 41 3.67 -3.32 -7.95
N VAL A 42 2.85 -3.31 -9.00
CA VAL A 42 2.86 -4.37 -10.02
C VAL A 42 4.19 -4.45 -10.76
N LEU A 43 4.81 -3.31 -11.09
CA LEU A 43 6.10 -3.27 -11.78
C LEU A 43 7.23 -3.83 -10.90
N VAL A 44 7.29 -3.43 -9.63
CA VAL A 44 8.25 -3.97 -8.65
C VAL A 44 8.03 -5.47 -8.44
N GLY A 45 6.78 -5.90 -8.31
CA GLY A 45 6.42 -7.31 -8.19
C GLY A 45 6.85 -8.13 -9.41
N GLY A 46 6.65 -7.59 -10.61
CA GLY A 46 7.09 -8.20 -11.87
C GLY A 46 8.61 -8.34 -11.96
N ILE A 47 9.36 -7.31 -11.58
CA ILE A 47 10.83 -7.36 -11.53
C ILE A 47 11.31 -8.41 -10.52
N CYS A 48 10.73 -8.44 -9.32
CA CYS A 48 11.06 -9.44 -8.31
C CYS A 48 10.74 -10.87 -8.78
N ALA A 49 9.61 -11.08 -9.45
CA ALA A 49 9.25 -12.39 -10.01
C ALA A 49 10.23 -12.83 -11.10
N ALA A 50 10.65 -11.91 -11.99
CA ALA A 50 11.65 -12.18 -13.02
C ALA A 50 13.02 -12.54 -12.41
N LEU A 51 13.47 -11.80 -11.39
CA LEU A 51 14.71 -12.10 -10.68
C LEU A 51 14.64 -13.45 -9.94
N SER A 52 13.51 -13.77 -9.33
CA SER A 52 13.30 -15.06 -8.66
C SER A 52 13.33 -16.23 -9.65
N LEU A 53 12.73 -16.07 -10.82
CA LEU A 53 12.79 -17.04 -11.92
C LEU A 53 14.23 -17.26 -12.40
N LEU A 54 14.98 -16.18 -12.64
CA LEU A 54 16.39 -16.27 -13.05
C LEU A 54 17.27 -16.95 -12.00
N ALA A 55 17.09 -16.60 -10.72
CA ALA A 55 17.79 -17.24 -9.62
C ALA A 55 17.43 -18.73 -9.49
N GLY A 56 16.15 -19.08 -9.66
CA GLY A 56 15.67 -20.47 -9.67
C GLY A 56 16.25 -21.28 -10.83
N PHE A 57 16.28 -20.72 -12.05
CA PHE A 57 16.92 -21.35 -13.20
C PHE A 57 18.43 -21.56 -12.98
N GLY A 58 19.12 -20.54 -12.48
CA GLY A 58 20.55 -20.65 -12.13
C GLY A 58 20.81 -21.74 -11.10
N TYR A 59 19.98 -21.82 -10.06
CA TYR A 59 20.06 -22.86 -9.03
C TYR A 59 19.83 -24.26 -9.60
N THR A 60 18.82 -24.43 -10.47
CA THR A 60 18.54 -25.72 -11.14
C THR A 60 19.70 -26.16 -12.02
N ILE A 61 20.28 -25.25 -12.82
CA ILE A 61 21.44 -25.56 -13.67
C ILE A 61 22.66 -25.95 -12.82
N TYR A 62 22.93 -25.18 -11.75
CA TYR A 62 24.04 -25.47 -10.85
C TYR A 62 23.90 -26.83 -10.16
N LYS A 63 22.67 -27.19 -9.79
CA LYS A 63 22.37 -28.51 -9.21
C LYS A 63 22.53 -29.65 -10.22
N LEU A 64 22.17 -29.44 -11.49
CA LEU A 64 22.39 -30.45 -12.55
C LEU A 64 23.89 -30.70 -12.80
N LEU A 65 24.72 -29.65 -12.76
CA LEU A 65 26.17 -29.74 -12.98
C LEU A 65 26.92 -30.39 -11.80
N ASN A 66 26.48 -30.13 -10.55
CA ASN A 66 27.15 -30.58 -9.33
C ASN A 66 26.28 -31.53 -8.49
N TRP A 67 25.80 -32.62 -9.12
CA TRP A 67 24.81 -33.55 -8.54
C TRP A 67 25.20 -34.13 -7.17
N ASN A 68 26.50 -34.39 -6.94
CA ASN A 68 26.98 -35.04 -5.71
C ASN A 68 27.55 -34.08 -4.65
N THR A 69 27.84 -32.83 -5.00
CA THR A 69 28.51 -31.89 -4.09
C THR A 69 27.55 -30.83 -3.55
N PHE A 70 26.44 -30.60 -4.26
CA PHE A 70 25.49 -29.56 -3.93
C PHE A 70 24.24 -30.14 -3.27
N SER A 71 24.32 -30.36 -1.96
CA SER A 71 23.11 -30.61 -1.16
C SER A 71 22.23 -29.38 -1.25
N ALA A 72 21.01 -29.54 -1.75
CA ALA A 72 20.05 -28.45 -1.81
C ALA A 72 19.68 -28.04 -0.38
N GLY A 73 20.42 -27.07 0.17
CA GLY A 73 20.25 -26.63 1.54
C GLY A 73 18.82 -26.15 1.76
N ILE A 74 18.19 -26.63 2.84
CA ILE A 74 16.87 -26.17 3.26
C ILE A 74 16.91 -24.67 3.58
N ALA A 75 18.05 -24.14 4.03
CA ALA A 75 18.23 -22.74 4.38
C ALA A 75 17.94 -21.74 3.23
N PRO A 76 18.59 -21.80 2.05
CA PRO A 76 18.27 -20.90 0.94
C PRO A 76 16.85 -21.08 0.41
N MET A 77 16.28 -22.29 0.46
CA MET A 77 14.90 -22.55 0.05
C MET A 77 13.91 -21.84 0.99
N VAL A 78 14.09 -21.98 2.30
CA VAL A 78 13.24 -21.35 3.32
C VAL A 78 13.35 -19.83 3.26
N ILE A 79 14.55 -19.28 3.13
CA ILE A 79 14.76 -17.83 2.99
C ILE A 79 14.04 -17.30 1.73
N GLY A 80 14.12 -18.01 0.60
CA GLY A 80 13.43 -17.64 -0.63
C GLY A 80 11.90 -17.64 -0.47
N VAL A 81 11.34 -18.65 0.20
CA VAL A 81 9.90 -18.75 0.46
C VAL A 81 9.41 -17.62 1.37
N PHE A 82 10.13 -17.31 2.45
CA PHE A 82 9.77 -16.20 3.34
C PHE A 82 9.89 -14.84 2.65
N LEU A 83 10.91 -14.64 1.81
CA LEU A 83 11.07 -13.41 1.04
C LEU A 83 9.91 -13.21 0.06
N LEU A 84 9.56 -14.24 -0.71
CA LEU A 84 8.43 -14.19 -1.64
C LEU A 84 7.10 -14.02 -0.91
N GLY A 85 6.89 -14.73 0.21
CA GLY A 85 5.70 -14.60 1.04
C GLY A 85 5.54 -13.20 1.62
N GLY A 86 6.63 -12.59 2.11
CA GLY A 86 6.62 -11.22 2.61
C GLY A 86 6.24 -10.21 1.52
N ILE A 87 6.81 -10.35 0.32
CA ILE A 87 6.48 -9.49 -0.82
C ILE A 87 5.02 -9.64 -1.23
N GLN A 88 4.49 -10.86 -1.25
CA GLN A 88 3.08 -11.13 -1.56
C GLN A 88 2.14 -10.46 -0.56
N LEU A 89 2.44 -10.55 0.74
CA LEU A 89 1.64 -9.92 1.79
C LEU A 89 1.61 -8.39 1.65
N VAL A 90 2.74 -7.77 1.29
CA VAL A 90 2.79 -6.32 1.01
C VAL A 90 1.87 -5.96 -0.17
N PHE A 91 1.91 -6.75 -1.25
CA PHE A 91 1.03 -6.52 -2.41
C PHE A 91 -0.45 -6.70 -2.08
N ILE A 92 -0.80 -7.70 -1.27
CA ILE A 92 -2.18 -7.90 -0.80
C ILE A 92 -2.64 -6.72 0.06
N GLY A 93 -1.77 -6.16 0.91
CA GLY A 93 -2.06 -4.96 1.69
C GLY A 93 -2.41 -3.76 0.83
N VAL A 94 -1.61 -3.48 -0.21
CA VAL A 94 -1.87 -2.39 -1.17
C VAL A 94 -3.18 -2.63 -1.95
N LEU A 95 -3.43 -3.86 -2.39
CA LEU A 95 -4.69 -4.22 -3.04
C LEU A 95 -5.90 -4.04 -2.12
N GLY A 96 -5.76 -4.38 -0.84
CA GLY A 96 -6.79 -4.19 0.17
C GLY A 96 -7.21 -2.73 0.32
N GLU A 97 -6.25 -1.81 0.44
CA GLU A 97 -6.54 -0.36 0.49
C GLU A 97 -7.23 0.15 -0.78
N TYR A 98 -6.81 -0.35 -1.94
CA TYR A 98 -7.42 0.02 -3.21
C TYR A 98 -8.87 -0.46 -3.31
N ILE A 99 -9.15 -1.70 -2.91
CA ILE A 99 -10.52 -2.24 -2.85
C ILE A 99 -11.38 -1.44 -1.87
N LEU A 100 -10.83 -1.06 -0.71
CA LEU A 100 -11.52 -0.23 0.29
C LEU A 100 -11.93 1.13 -0.29
N THR A 101 -11.03 1.74 -1.06
CA THR A 101 -11.27 3.01 -1.75
C THR A 101 -12.34 2.88 -2.84
N ILE A 102 -12.32 1.80 -3.62
CA ILE A 102 -13.37 1.53 -4.62
C ILE A 102 -14.71 1.30 -3.93
N ASN A 103 -14.73 0.50 -2.87
CA ASN A 103 -15.95 0.20 -2.13
C ASN A 103 -16.57 1.48 -1.54
N ALA A 104 -15.75 2.35 -0.96
CA ALA A 104 -16.20 3.65 -0.45
C ALA A 104 -16.82 4.55 -1.55
N ARG A 105 -16.37 4.44 -2.81
CA ARG A 105 -16.97 5.16 -3.96
C ARG A 105 -18.23 4.49 -4.49
N THR A 106 -18.29 3.16 -4.46
CA THR A 106 -19.43 2.36 -4.94
C THR A 106 -20.62 2.46 -3.98
N ILE A 107 -20.35 2.49 -2.67
CA ILE A 107 -21.40 2.79 -1.69
C ILE A 107 -21.76 4.27 -1.89
N ARG A 108 -22.84 4.52 -2.63
CA ARG A 108 -23.51 5.82 -2.78
C ARG A 108 -24.09 6.27 -1.44
N ARG A 109 -23.26 6.51 -0.42
CA ARG A 109 -23.74 7.13 0.80
C ARG A 109 -24.13 8.57 0.46
N PRO A 110 -25.38 8.98 0.71
CA PRO A 110 -25.74 10.39 0.55
C PRO A 110 -24.83 11.21 1.47
N LEU A 111 -24.17 12.23 0.91
CA LEU A 111 -23.24 13.11 1.65
C LEU A 111 -23.92 13.77 2.86
N VAL A 112 -25.22 14.01 2.73
CA VAL A 112 -26.08 14.60 3.75
C VAL A 112 -27.47 13.99 3.60
N ILE A 113 -28.14 13.78 4.73
CA ILE A 113 -29.56 13.46 4.79
C ILE A 113 -30.23 14.78 5.16
N GLU A 114 -30.91 15.41 4.20
CA GLU A 114 -31.64 16.65 4.45
C GLU A 114 -32.97 16.34 5.14
N GLU A 115 -33.19 16.93 6.32
CA GLU A 115 -34.47 16.79 7.02
C GLU A 115 -35.50 17.81 6.50
N LYS A 116 -35.05 19.04 6.17
CA LYS A 116 -35.90 20.10 5.65
C LYS A 116 -35.08 21.15 4.89
N ARG A 117 -35.57 21.56 3.71
CA ARG A 117 -35.04 22.67 2.92
C ARG A 117 -35.96 23.89 3.10
N ILE A 118 -35.41 25.06 3.48
CA ILE A 118 -36.18 26.30 3.69
C ILE A 118 -35.51 27.42 2.87
N ASN A 119 -36.29 28.22 2.12
CA ASN A 119 -35.83 29.30 1.23
C ASN A 119 -34.92 28.88 0.05
N PHE A 120 -35.07 27.66 -0.46
CA PHE A 120 -34.54 27.30 -1.78
C PHE A 120 -35.75 27.04 -2.69
N ASP A 121 -35.84 27.79 -3.80
CA ASP A 121 -36.96 27.68 -4.77
C ASP A 121 -36.89 26.42 -5.66
N ASP A 122 -35.85 25.59 -5.48
CA ASP A 122 -35.73 24.19 -5.91
C ASP A 122 -34.78 23.48 -4.93
#